data_AF-A0A9D8XPI0-F1
#
_entry.id   AF-A0A9D8XPI0-F1
#
_cell.length_a   1.000
_cell.length_b   1.000
_cell.length_c   1.000
_cell.angle_alpha   90.00
_cell.angle_beta   90.00
_cell.angle_gamma   90.00
#
_symmetry.space_group_name_H-M   'P 1'
#
loop_
_entity.id
_entity.type
_entity.pdbx_description
1 polymer ?
#
loop_
_entity_poly.entity_id
_entity_poly.type
_entity_poly.pdbx_seq_one_letter_code
_entity_poly.pdbx_strand_id
1 'polypeptide(L)'
;MLSLNHIEETVENMLADRFGRLFSFPVSELTEAAIAALKPSSDADRKRVEKEVELVLAAQDGFFYSEGKVYPKQEFFRGTEFKIIPTAFEIEKAVLLPGAAFIPFCNSDEVFADEFVLKAGNSKKLKTVTINTRFSEIAPAYMMLGNSGVIDYLSAECEENRLTLFGARDLMMANVKLTAFDMGSFYRDNEFNDGDSILVTVEDWEKCVFSLAVCREQSSDADKQQFVRDFERALLKVCEQDRDYIEIPQQIAEAYLFAYENDTDLRKRPVLTLEEYRLRMNEIAIKRDGSEWLLVPVDDLDTPGQFEQSLIRNRAEQDAKCSCGHDHDGCDCGHHHHEKDENADKRTLDPDLDPDNFSISTGTLESIDAILAELNAPVNSVELGAMIYDAMSNGEEQFEGFRSRLMDFMELKFADDAQEVAFINFLEENWEIASEYFSPAEDAKLSPLRTRLLDLTKARIEYSVSLLERLNGQPVPEKTAKRLAAIHRDILDTLSLLNSDSRLEGDEQYEQLELRIGDIEDAWDDFMAQ
;
A
#
# COMPACT_ATOMS: atom_id res chain seq x y z
N MET A 1 10.92 25.48 36.62
CA MET A 1 10.25 24.61 35.64
C MET A 1 11.29 24.26 34.58
N LEU A 2 11.59 22.97 34.40
CA LEU A 2 12.53 22.53 33.36
C LEU A 2 11.97 22.87 31.96
N SER A 3 12.83 23.33 31.05
CA SER A 3 12.45 23.55 29.65
C SER A 3 12.37 22.22 28.90
N LEU A 4 11.41 22.10 27.98
CA LEU A 4 11.20 20.90 27.14
C LEU A 4 12.49 20.48 26.44
N ASN A 5 13.10 21.40 25.69
CA ASN A 5 14.32 21.17 24.92
C ASN A 5 15.49 20.67 25.77
N HIS A 6 15.56 21.05 27.05
CA HIS A 6 16.64 20.59 27.92
C HIS A 6 16.42 19.15 28.37
N ILE A 7 15.16 18.72 28.52
CA ILE A 7 14.81 17.33 28.80
C ILE A 7 15.12 16.48 27.56
N GLU A 8 14.63 16.88 26.40
CA GLU A 8 14.87 16.20 25.11
C GLU A 8 16.38 16.03 24.84
N GLU A 9 17.14 17.12 24.83
CA GLU A 9 18.59 17.10 24.59
C GLU A 9 19.32 16.20 25.61
N THR A 10 18.88 16.19 26.87
CA THR A 10 19.48 15.31 27.88
C THR A 10 19.21 13.84 27.58
N VAL A 11 17.98 13.51 27.21
CA VAL A 11 17.57 12.13 26.90
C VAL A 11 18.24 11.64 25.62
N GLU A 12 18.27 12.44 24.56
CA GLU A 12 18.94 12.13 23.29
C GLU A 12 20.43 11.86 23.49
N ASN A 13 21.12 12.69 24.27
CA ASN A 13 22.54 12.46 24.60
C ASN A 13 22.74 11.15 25.37
N MET A 14 21.84 10.79 26.30
CA MET A 14 21.90 9.52 27.02
C MET A 14 21.67 8.32 26.10
N LEU A 15 20.75 8.44 25.14
CA LEU A 15 20.50 7.44 24.11
C LEU A 15 21.75 7.26 23.22
N ALA A 16 22.37 8.35 22.75
CA ALA A 16 23.55 8.27 21.88
C ALA A 16 24.79 7.68 22.57
N ASP A 17 25.07 8.08 23.83
CA ASP A 17 26.34 7.76 24.48
C ASP A 17 26.32 6.47 25.31
N ARG A 18 25.19 6.16 25.94
CA ARG A 18 25.09 5.07 26.92
C ARG A 18 24.08 4.01 26.51
N PHE A 19 22.82 4.40 26.37
CA PHE A 19 21.72 3.44 26.29
C PHE A 19 21.57 2.80 24.89
N GLY A 20 21.86 3.54 23.82
CA GLY A 20 21.82 3.04 22.44
C GLY A 20 22.87 1.99 22.10
N ARG A 21 23.86 1.78 22.98
CA ARG A 21 24.89 0.72 22.84
C ARG A 21 24.58 -0.53 23.67
N LEU A 22 23.50 -0.51 24.43
CA LEU A 22 23.03 -1.68 25.16
C LEU A 22 22.18 -2.55 24.23
N PHE A 23 22.21 -3.86 24.44
CA PHE A 23 21.32 -4.75 23.69
C PHE A 23 19.84 -4.46 23.99
N SER A 24 19.53 -4.16 25.25
CA SER A 24 18.23 -3.64 25.69
C SER A 24 18.34 -2.97 27.05
N PHE A 25 17.34 -2.14 27.39
CA PHE A 25 17.23 -1.50 28.70
C PHE A 25 15.77 -1.21 29.08
N PRO A 26 15.41 -1.18 30.37
CA PRO A 26 14.08 -0.74 30.81
C PRO A 26 13.91 0.76 30.62
N VAL A 27 12.71 1.22 30.24
CA VAL A 27 12.37 2.67 30.19
C VAL A 27 12.59 3.31 31.56
N SER A 28 12.27 2.60 32.65
CA SER A 28 12.50 3.08 34.01
C SER A 28 13.96 3.42 34.29
N GLU A 29 14.93 2.68 33.74
CA GLU A 29 16.36 2.96 33.94
C GLU A 29 16.78 4.27 33.25
N LEU A 30 16.30 4.50 32.03
CA LEU A 30 16.51 5.76 31.31
C LEU A 30 15.86 6.93 32.05
N THR A 31 14.62 6.76 32.49
CA THR A 31 13.88 7.76 33.25
C THR A 31 14.57 8.12 34.57
N GLU A 32 15.05 7.13 35.32
CA GLU A 32 15.83 7.37 36.55
C GLU A 32 17.13 8.11 36.27
N ALA A 33 17.84 7.76 35.18
CA ALA A 33 19.04 8.46 34.75
C ALA A 33 18.76 9.92 34.37
N ALA A 34 17.70 10.17 33.61
CA ALA A 34 17.26 11.51 33.21
C ALA A 34 16.88 12.36 34.45
N ILE A 35 16.11 11.80 35.39
CA ILE A 35 15.76 12.47 36.65
C ILE A 35 17.03 12.81 37.46
N ALA A 36 18.00 11.89 37.53
CA ALA A 36 19.25 12.10 38.25
C ALA A 36 20.11 13.22 37.63
N ALA A 37 20.11 13.34 36.29
CA ALA A 37 20.82 14.38 35.57
C ALA A 37 20.13 15.75 35.69
N LEU A 38 18.82 15.80 35.46
CA LEU A 38 18.03 17.04 35.39
C LEU A 38 17.70 17.62 36.77
N LYS A 39 17.69 16.78 37.81
CA LYS A 39 17.42 17.16 39.22
C LYS A 39 16.15 18.02 39.36
N PRO A 40 14.97 17.50 39.00
CA PRO A 40 13.72 18.25 39.04
C PRO A 40 13.44 18.81 40.45
N SER A 41 13.00 20.07 40.52
CA SER A 41 12.77 20.78 41.78
C SER A 41 11.44 20.47 42.47
N SER A 42 10.53 19.77 41.79
CA SER A 42 9.18 19.48 42.25
C SER A 42 8.66 18.15 41.69
N ASP A 43 7.61 17.59 42.31
CA ASP A 43 6.92 16.39 41.80
C ASP A 43 6.32 16.61 40.41
N ALA A 44 5.86 17.84 40.12
CA ALA A 44 5.35 18.23 38.81
C ALA A 44 6.46 18.23 37.74
N ASP A 45 7.66 18.74 38.07
CA ASP A 45 8.81 18.68 37.17
C ASP A 45 9.26 17.22 36.94
N ARG A 46 9.19 16.37 37.97
CA ARG A 46 9.53 14.94 37.85
C ARG A 46 8.59 14.21 36.90
N LYS A 47 7.27 14.33 37.09
CA LYS A 47 6.26 13.74 36.20
C LYS A 47 6.38 14.22 34.77
N ARG A 48 6.80 15.47 34.59
CA ARG A 48 7.10 16.00 33.26
C ARG A 48 8.27 15.25 32.63
N VAL A 49 9.40 15.08 33.34
CA VAL A 49 10.53 14.28 32.83
C VAL A 49 10.10 12.86 32.47
N GLU A 50 9.33 12.19 33.33
CA GLU A 50 8.79 10.84 33.06
C GLU A 50 8.01 10.80 31.74
N LYS A 51 7.09 11.76 31.54
CA LYS A 51 6.31 11.86 30.29
C LYS A 51 7.17 12.19 29.07
N GLU A 52 8.10 13.13 29.16
CA GLU A 52 8.93 13.50 28.01
C GLU A 52 9.88 12.37 27.60
N VAL A 53 10.37 11.56 28.54
CA VAL A 53 11.19 10.38 28.19
C VAL A 53 10.40 9.40 27.34
N GLU A 54 9.15 9.12 27.69
CA GLU A 54 8.26 8.26 26.89
C GLU A 54 7.99 8.86 25.51
N LEU A 55 7.76 10.18 25.41
CA LEU A 55 7.54 10.86 24.13
C LEU A 55 8.79 10.86 23.23
N VAL A 56 9.97 11.12 23.80
CA VAL A 56 11.24 11.07 23.05
C VAL A 56 11.49 9.66 22.53
N LEU A 57 11.25 8.63 23.34
CA LEU A 57 11.38 7.24 22.89
C LEU A 57 10.38 6.88 21.78
N ALA A 58 9.13 7.31 21.91
CA ALA A 58 8.08 7.03 20.93
C ALA A 58 8.32 7.72 19.58
N ALA A 59 9.09 8.82 19.56
CA ALA A 59 9.42 9.57 18.34
C ALA A 59 10.68 9.07 17.62
N GLN A 60 11.31 7.98 18.08
CA GLN A 60 12.61 7.52 17.58
C GLN A 60 12.50 6.16 16.89
N ASP A 61 12.62 6.15 15.56
CA ASP A 61 12.52 4.94 14.74
C ASP A 61 13.67 3.95 14.94
N GLY A 62 14.78 4.41 15.54
CA GLY A 62 15.96 3.60 15.86
C GLY A 62 15.79 2.61 17.01
N PHE A 63 14.62 2.54 17.64
CA PHE A 63 14.37 1.68 18.78
C PHE A 63 13.08 0.87 18.60
N PHE A 64 13.08 -0.36 19.13
CA PHE A 64 11.85 -1.06 19.43
C PHE A 64 11.42 -0.82 20.87
N TYR A 65 10.10 -0.79 21.08
CA TYR A 65 9.49 -0.74 22.40
C TYR A 65 8.58 -1.95 22.60
N SER A 66 8.80 -2.69 23.70
CA SER A 66 7.96 -3.82 24.10
C SER A 66 7.94 -3.96 25.61
N GLU A 67 6.74 -4.01 26.21
CA GLU A 67 6.50 -4.25 27.64
C GLU A 67 7.40 -3.42 28.59
N GLY A 68 7.60 -2.12 28.31
CA GLY A 68 8.44 -1.24 29.14
C GLY A 68 9.94 -1.42 28.97
N LYS A 69 10.37 -2.23 27.99
CA LYS A 69 11.76 -2.37 27.56
C LYS A 69 11.97 -1.71 26.21
N VAL A 70 13.18 -1.23 26.01
CA VAL A 70 13.67 -0.63 24.77
C VAL A 70 14.79 -1.50 24.21
N TYR A 71 14.76 -1.74 22.90
CA TYR A 71 15.80 -2.45 22.17
C TYR A 71 16.32 -1.53 21.06
N PRO A 72 17.57 -1.03 21.13
CA PRO A 72 18.17 -0.32 20.02
C PRO A 72 18.25 -1.24 18.79
N LYS A 73 17.62 -0.85 17.67
CA LYS A 73 17.59 -1.66 16.44
C LYS A 73 19.01 -2.00 15.96
N GLN A 74 19.95 -1.06 16.10
CA GLN A 74 21.37 -1.26 15.81
C GLN A 74 22.00 -2.44 16.54
N GLU A 75 21.76 -2.57 17.85
CA GLU A 75 22.32 -3.65 18.65
C GLU A 75 21.49 -4.93 18.53
N PHE A 76 20.18 -4.80 18.30
CA PHE A 76 19.29 -5.93 18.09
C PHE A 76 19.56 -6.66 16.78
N PHE A 77 19.77 -5.94 15.68
CA PHE A 77 19.98 -6.53 14.37
C PHE A 77 21.45 -6.84 14.07
N ARG A 78 22.42 -6.35 14.84
CA ARG A 78 23.84 -6.67 14.61
C ARG A 78 24.08 -8.19 14.59
N GLY A 79 24.66 -8.67 13.49
CA GLY A 79 24.94 -10.08 13.25
C GLY A 79 23.71 -10.92 12.88
N THR A 80 22.56 -10.28 12.60
CA THR A 80 21.39 -10.96 12.06
C THR A 80 21.72 -11.52 10.69
N GLU A 81 21.27 -12.75 10.44
CA GLU A 81 21.46 -13.46 9.19
C GLU A 81 20.10 -13.67 8.51
N PHE A 82 20.02 -13.34 7.23
CA PHE A 82 18.87 -13.63 6.38
C PHE A 82 19.33 -14.16 5.02
N LYS A 83 18.43 -14.87 4.34
CA LYS A 83 18.73 -15.53 3.06
C LYS A 83 18.02 -14.81 1.92
N ILE A 84 18.70 -14.69 0.79
CA ILE A 84 18.12 -14.24 -0.48
C ILE A 84 18.49 -15.22 -1.60
N ILE A 85 17.63 -15.33 -2.61
CA ILE A 85 17.89 -16.09 -3.84
C ILE A 85 17.87 -15.08 -4.98
N PRO A 86 19.04 -14.77 -5.57
CA PRO A 86 19.10 -13.93 -6.76
C PRO A 86 18.26 -14.54 -7.89
N THR A 87 17.54 -13.68 -8.60
CA THR A 87 16.75 -14.07 -9.78
C THR A 87 17.65 -14.53 -10.93
N ALA A 88 17.08 -15.28 -11.88
CA ALA A 88 17.77 -15.64 -13.12
C ALA A 88 18.30 -14.39 -13.87
N PHE A 89 17.53 -13.29 -13.84
CA PHE A 89 17.94 -11.99 -14.39
C PHE A 89 19.20 -11.44 -13.71
N GLU A 90 19.22 -11.40 -12.38
CA GLU A 90 20.36 -10.90 -11.59
C GLU A 90 21.63 -11.71 -11.86
N ILE A 91 21.52 -13.04 -11.94
CA ILE A 91 22.65 -13.92 -12.25
C ILE A 91 23.14 -13.67 -13.68
N GLU A 92 22.25 -13.59 -14.67
CA GLU A 92 22.60 -13.34 -16.08
C GLU A 92 23.29 -11.98 -16.26
N LYS A 93 22.74 -10.93 -15.65
CA LYS A 93 23.30 -9.57 -15.71
C LYS A 93 24.48 -9.36 -14.79
N ALA A 94 24.82 -10.35 -13.97
CA ALA A 94 25.88 -10.29 -12.98
C ALA A 94 25.71 -9.13 -11.99
N VAL A 95 24.48 -8.90 -11.53
CA VAL A 95 24.10 -7.86 -10.58
C VAL A 95 23.34 -8.42 -9.37
N LEU A 96 23.17 -7.60 -8.34
CA LEU A 96 22.23 -7.85 -7.26
C LEU A 96 21.41 -6.58 -7.02
N LEU A 97 20.09 -6.74 -6.99
CA LEU A 97 19.13 -5.72 -6.61
C LEU A 97 19.01 -5.74 -5.09
N PRO A 98 19.21 -4.62 -4.38
CA PRO A 98 18.92 -4.56 -2.96
C PRO A 98 17.40 -4.49 -2.77
N GLY A 99 16.69 -5.58 -3.03
CA GLY A 99 15.22 -5.61 -3.03
C GLY A 99 14.60 -5.49 -1.63
N ALA A 100 13.31 -5.77 -1.55
CA ALA A 100 12.49 -5.67 -0.34
C ALA A 100 13.04 -6.46 0.86
N ALA A 101 13.84 -7.50 0.60
CA ALA A 101 14.47 -8.34 1.62
C ALA A 101 15.48 -7.62 2.54
N PHE A 102 16.06 -6.49 2.11
CA PHE A 102 17.05 -5.76 2.91
C PHE A 102 16.42 -4.78 3.92
N ILE A 103 15.25 -4.23 3.58
CA ILE A 103 14.64 -3.08 4.25
C ILE A 103 14.29 -3.33 5.73
N PRO A 104 13.75 -4.51 6.11
CA PRO A 104 13.52 -4.81 7.53
C PRO A 104 14.78 -4.76 8.40
N PHE A 105 15.97 -4.81 7.76
CA PHE A 105 17.27 -4.93 8.41
C PHE A 105 18.20 -3.73 8.16
N CYS A 106 17.66 -2.57 7.80
CA CYS A 106 18.41 -1.32 7.72
C CYS A 106 17.67 -0.12 8.35
N ASN A 107 18.41 0.96 8.57
CA ASN A 107 17.90 2.27 9.03
C ASN A 107 17.55 3.20 7.86
N SER A 108 17.12 2.63 6.74
CA SER A 108 16.59 3.39 5.61
C SER A 108 15.20 2.85 5.30
N ASP A 109 14.26 3.76 5.16
CA ASP A 109 12.91 3.49 4.67
C ASP A 109 12.90 3.39 3.13
N GLU A 110 14.04 3.68 2.49
CA GLU A 110 14.22 3.71 1.04
C GLU A 110 15.20 2.64 0.56
N VAL A 111 15.11 2.31 -0.74
CA VAL A 111 15.76 1.13 -1.34
C VAL A 111 16.95 1.51 -2.23
N PHE A 112 17.54 2.68 -1.99
CA PHE A 112 18.59 3.24 -2.82
C PHE A 112 19.91 2.51 -2.63
N ALA A 113 20.37 1.80 -3.68
CA ALA A 113 21.57 0.97 -3.63
C ALA A 113 22.85 1.72 -3.17
N ASP A 114 22.93 3.04 -3.34
CA ASP A 114 24.05 3.85 -2.89
C ASP A 114 24.03 4.16 -1.37
N GLU A 115 22.90 3.97 -0.71
CA GLU A 115 22.79 3.98 0.76
C GLU A 115 23.32 2.71 1.40
N PHE A 116 23.35 1.61 0.64
CA PHE A 116 23.83 0.31 1.11
C PHE A 116 25.34 0.14 0.92
N VAL A 117 25.96 -0.57 1.87
CA VAL A 117 27.35 -1.03 1.74
C VAL A 117 27.38 -2.55 1.79
N LEU A 118 27.35 -3.18 0.62
CA LEU A 118 27.54 -4.62 0.50
C LEU A 118 29.03 -4.99 0.42
N LYS A 119 29.44 -5.97 1.22
CA LYS A 119 30.78 -6.54 1.22
C LYS A 119 30.72 -8.01 0.82
N ALA A 120 31.59 -8.43 -0.09
CA ALA A 120 31.68 -9.83 -0.49
C ALA A 120 33.11 -10.37 -0.32
N GLY A 121 33.23 -11.66 0.01
CA GLY A 121 34.53 -12.34 0.18
C GLY A 121 35.36 -11.77 1.34
N ASN A 122 36.65 -11.47 1.10
CA ASN A 122 37.57 -10.84 2.08
C ASN A 122 37.24 -9.36 2.37
N SER A 123 35.96 -9.04 2.62
CA SER A 123 35.47 -7.71 2.99
C SER A 123 35.61 -6.63 1.93
N LYS A 124 35.64 -6.99 0.63
CA LYS A 124 35.71 -6.00 -0.44
C LYS A 124 34.33 -5.36 -0.63
N LYS A 125 34.25 -4.04 -0.49
CA LYS A 125 33.05 -3.26 -0.84
C LYS A 125 32.70 -3.48 -2.32
N LEU A 126 31.48 -3.91 -2.58
CA LEU A 126 30.94 -4.02 -3.93
C LEU A 126 30.69 -2.64 -4.51
N LYS A 127 30.85 -2.53 -5.83
CA LYS A 127 30.55 -1.30 -6.55
C LYS A 127 29.09 -1.32 -6.98
N THR A 128 28.50 -0.15 -7.09
CA THR A 128 27.21 0.02 -7.74
C THR A 128 27.39 0.24 -9.25
N VAL A 129 26.38 -0.20 -10.00
CA VAL A 129 26.27 -0.04 -11.45
C VAL A 129 24.83 0.33 -11.78
N THR A 130 24.65 1.19 -12.76
CA THR A 130 23.30 1.50 -13.27
C THR A 130 22.94 0.49 -14.35
N ILE A 131 21.74 -0.09 -14.23
CA ILE A 131 21.15 -0.97 -15.24
C ILE A 131 19.91 -0.31 -15.84
N ASN A 132 19.59 -0.67 -17.08
CA ASN A 132 18.32 -0.33 -17.74
C ASN A 132 17.68 -1.65 -18.15
N THR A 133 16.46 -1.89 -17.68
CA THR A 133 15.76 -3.16 -17.83
C THR A 133 14.24 -2.95 -17.77
N ARG A 134 13.47 -4.00 -18.05
CA ARG A 134 12.02 -3.95 -17.91
C ARG A 134 11.60 -4.05 -16.44
N PHE A 135 10.53 -3.37 -16.07
CA PHE A 135 9.93 -3.47 -14.74
C PHE A 135 9.63 -4.92 -14.36
N SER A 136 9.10 -5.72 -15.30
CA SER A 136 8.83 -7.16 -15.11
C SER A 136 10.04 -7.98 -14.64
N GLU A 137 11.26 -7.61 -15.03
CA GLU A 137 12.49 -8.32 -14.65
C GLU A 137 12.91 -8.04 -13.21
N ILE A 138 12.47 -6.91 -12.64
CA ILE A 138 12.87 -6.47 -11.29
C ILE A 138 11.73 -6.56 -10.29
N ALA A 139 10.47 -6.54 -10.74
CA ALA A 139 9.29 -6.56 -9.89
C ALA A 139 9.32 -7.65 -8.80
N PRO A 140 9.76 -8.90 -9.08
CA PRO A 140 9.84 -9.93 -8.04
C PRO A 140 10.72 -9.55 -6.84
N ALA A 141 11.81 -8.81 -7.04
CA ALA A 141 12.75 -8.43 -5.98
C ALA A 141 12.18 -7.37 -5.03
N TYR A 142 11.23 -6.56 -5.50
CA TYR A 142 10.65 -5.44 -4.74
C TYR A 142 9.23 -5.71 -4.27
N MET A 143 8.66 -6.86 -4.64
CA MET A 143 7.22 -7.10 -4.51
C MET A 143 6.70 -7.08 -3.05
N MET A 144 7.55 -7.36 -2.05
CA MET A 144 7.18 -7.27 -0.63
C MET A 144 7.11 -5.82 -0.08
N LEU A 145 7.40 -4.81 -0.92
CA LEU A 145 7.15 -3.39 -0.63
C LEU A 145 5.74 -2.93 -0.97
N GLY A 146 4.98 -3.75 -1.73
CA GLY A 146 3.77 -3.29 -2.39
C GLY A 146 4.06 -2.49 -3.65
N ASN A 147 3.11 -2.48 -4.59
CA ASN A 147 3.32 -1.89 -5.93
C ASN A 147 3.57 -0.37 -5.90
N SER A 148 2.96 0.36 -4.98
CA SER A 148 3.17 1.80 -4.76
C SER A 148 4.62 2.08 -4.35
N GLY A 149 5.13 1.37 -3.34
CA GLY A 149 6.50 1.54 -2.86
C GLY A 149 7.56 1.29 -3.94
N VAL A 150 7.35 0.33 -4.85
CA VAL A 150 8.27 0.09 -5.98
C VAL A 150 8.25 1.24 -6.99
N ILE A 151 7.07 1.78 -7.30
CA ILE A 151 6.93 2.89 -8.25
C ILE A 151 7.53 4.17 -7.68
N ASP A 152 7.30 4.45 -6.39
CA ASP A 152 7.85 5.62 -5.71
C ASP A 152 9.38 5.53 -5.65
N TYR A 153 9.92 4.37 -5.26
CA TYR A 153 11.36 4.11 -5.29
C TYR A 153 11.96 4.36 -6.68
N LEU A 154 11.40 3.73 -7.72
CA LEU A 154 11.92 3.88 -9.07
C LEU A 154 11.77 5.32 -9.59
N SER A 155 10.68 6.00 -9.26
CA SER A 155 10.45 7.40 -9.64
C SER A 155 11.43 8.35 -8.99
N ALA A 156 11.80 8.09 -7.74
CA ALA A 156 12.80 8.86 -7.00
C ALA A 156 14.24 8.55 -7.46
N GLU A 157 14.52 7.33 -7.93
CA GLU A 157 15.83 6.93 -8.48
C GLU A 157 16.23 7.80 -9.69
N CYS A 158 15.30 8.08 -10.62
CA CYS A 158 15.50 9.13 -11.61
C CYS A 158 14.21 9.62 -12.27
N GLU A 159 14.22 10.90 -12.71
CA GLU A 159 13.07 11.53 -13.38
C GLU A 159 12.64 10.79 -14.67
N GLU A 160 13.56 10.14 -15.37
CA GLU A 160 13.27 9.32 -16.55
C GLU A 160 12.36 8.13 -16.21
N ASN A 161 12.57 7.49 -15.04
CA ASN A 161 11.68 6.44 -14.58
C ASN A 161 10.30 6.98 -14.27
N ARG A 162 10.21 8.12 -13.57
CA ARG A 162 8.92 8.75 -13.28
C ARG A 162 8.13 8.96 -14.58
N LEU A 163 8.74 9.59 -15.59
CA LEU A 163 8.07 9.80 -16.87
C LEU A 163 7.71 8.49 -17.57
N THR A 164 8.59 7.49 -17.49
CA THR A 164 8.36 6.19 -18.16
C THR A 164 7.26 5.39 -17.48
N LEU A 165 7.20 5.36 -16.15
CA LEU A 165 6.20 4.65 -15.36
C LEU A 165 4.83 5.32 -15.47
N PHE A 166 4.76 6.65 -15.31
CA PHE A 166 3.49 7.39 -15.45
C PHE A 166 2.96 7.42 -16.89
N GLY A 167 3.84 7.32 -17.90
CA GLY A 167 3.47 7.28 -19.32
C GLY A 167 3.32 5.86 -19.89
N ALA A 168 3.57 4.82 -19.11
CA ALA A 168 3.49 3.44 -19.58
C ALA A 168 2.02 3.01 -19.73
N ARG A 169 1.68 2.47 -20.90
CA ARG A 169 0.41 1.75 -21.11
C ARG A 169 0.39 0.39 -20.41
N ASP A 170 1.57 -0.22 -20.26
CA ASP A 170 1.78 -1.48 -19.57
C ASP A 170 3.05 -1.32 -18.73
N LEU A 171 2.87 -1.29 -17.41
CA LEU A 171 3.97 -1.13 -16.45
C LEU A 171 4.98 -2.27 -16.56
N MET A 172 4.55 -3.51 -16.81
CA MET A 172 5.44 -4.68 -16.89
C MET A 172 6.41 -4.58 -18.07
N MET A 173 6.05 -3.82 -19.10
CA MET A 173 6.86 -3.58 -20.28
C MET A 173 7.65 -2.26 -20.23
N ALA A 174 7.43 -1.44 -19.21
CA ALA A 174 8.16 -0.19 -19.01
C ALA A 174 9.66 -0.45 -18.80
N ASN A 175 10.51 0.29 -19.52
CA ASN A 175 11.96 0.23 -19.31
C ASN A 175 12.36 1.22 -18.22
N VAL A 176 12.88 0.70 -17.12
CA VAL A 176 13.30 1.48 -15.95
C VAL A 176 14.79 1.37 -15.76
N LYS A 177 15.34 2.41 -15.16
CA LYS A 177 16.76 2.59 -14.89
C LYS A 177 16.99 2.64 -13.39
N LEU A 178 17.80 1.74 -12.88
CA LEU A 178 18.04 1.64 -11.44
C LEU A 178 19.47 1.25 -11.13
N THR A 179 19.88 1.55 -9.91
CA THR A 179 21.21 1.21 -9.40
C THR A 179 21.17 -0.18 -8.75
N ALA A 180 22.13 -1.02 -9.13
CA ALA A 180 22.32 -2.37 -8.61
C ALA A 180 23.78 -2.59 -8.18
N PHE A 181 24.09 -3.66 -7.47
CA PHE A 181 25.45 -4.03 -7.11
C PHE A 181 26.11 -4.89 -8.20
N ASP A 182 27.35 -4.58 -8.57
CA ASP A 182 28.16 -5.44 -9.45
C ASP A 182 28.58 -6.72 -8.72
N MET A 183 27.99 -7.84 -9.12
CA MET A 183 28.25 -9.16 -8.58
C MET A 183 29.15 -10.00 -9.48
N GLY A 184 29.66 -9.46 -10.59
CA GLY A 184 30.32 -10.26 -11.61
C GLY A 184 31.52 -11.06 -11.10
N SER A 185 32.33 -10.49 -10.20
CA SER A 185 33.41 -11.28 -9.59
C SER A 185 32.86 -12.30 -8.60
N PHE A 186 31.90 -11.92 -7.78
CA PHE A 186 31.32 -12.80 -6.77
C PHE A 186 30.62 -14.02 -7.40
N TYR A 187 29.76 -13.85 -8.41
CA TYR A 187 29.07 -14.97 -9.05
C TYR A 187 30.03 -15.87 -9.83
N ARG A 188 31.03 -15.29 -10.53
CA ARG A 188 32.03 -16.09 -11.26
C ARG A 188 32.93 -16.89 -10.32
N ASP A 189 33.47 -16.25 -9.28
CA ASP A 189 34.42 -16.89 -8.35
C ASP A 189 33.76 -18.02 -7.55
N ASN A 190 32.43 -17.97 -7.41
CA ASN A 190 31.65 -18.97 -6.70
C ASN A 190 30.85 -19.91 -7.61
N GLU A 191 30.96 -19.80 -8.94
CA GLU A 191 30.20 -20.63 -9.90
C GLU A 191 28.69 -20.65 -9.62
N PHE A 192 28.09 -19.47 -9.45
CA PHE A 192 26.69 -19.31 -9.04
C PHE A 192 25.72 -19.73 -10.16
N ASN A 193 24.66 -20.48 -9.80
CA ASN A 193 23.61 -20.93 -10.71
C ASN A 193 22.21 -20.57 -10.18
N ASP A 194 21.20 -20.72 -11.03
CA ASP A 194 19.80 -20.54 -10.63
C ASP A 194 19.43 -21.44 -9.44
N GLY A 195 18.79 -20.85 -8.43
CA GLY A 195 18.46 -21.49 -7.16
C GLY A 195 19.59 -21.55 -6.11
N ASP A 196 20.81 -21.11 -6.42
CA ASP A 196 21.83 -20.85 -5.39
C ASP A 196 21.39 -19.67 -4.51
N SER A 197 21.73 -19.70 -3.22
CA SER A 197 21.33 -18.65 -2.28
C SER A 197 22.52 -17.90 -1.69
N ILE A 198 22.26 -16.65 -1.28
CA ILE A 198 23.22 -15.80 -0.59
C ILE A 198 22.75 -15.69 0.86
N LEU A 199 23.67 -15.94 1.79
CA LEU A 199 23.52 -15.58 3.18
C LEU A 199 23.99 -14.13 3.34
N VAL A 200 23.12 -13.29 3.87
CA VAL A 200 23.39 -11.89 4.15
C VAL A 200 23.49 -11.72 5.66
N THR A 201 24.55 -11.08 6.13
CA THR A 201 24.75 -10.74 7.54
C THR A 201 24.72 -9.23 7.73
N VAL A 202 23.93 -8.75 8.68
CA VAL A 202 23.88 -7.34 9.09
C VAL A 202 25.12 -6.99 9.90
N GLU A 203 26.00 -6.15 9.37
CA GLU A 203 27.22 -5.69 10.05
C GLU A 203 26.98 -4.40 10.85
N ASP A 204 26.22 -3.47 10.27
CA ASP A 204 25.90 -2.16 10.85
C ASP A 204 24.53 -1.73 10.29
N TRP A 205 23.48 -1.84 11.10
CA TRP A 205 22.09 -1.53 10.73
C TRP A 205 21.91 -0.02 10.49
N GLU A 206 22.49 0.81 11.36
CA GLU A 206 22.43 2.28 11.27
C GLU A 206 23.07 2.82 9.98
N LYS A 207 24.12 2.16 9.49
CA LYS A 207 24.82 2.54 8.24
C LYS A 207 24.54 1.64 7.04
N CYS A 208 23.51 0.79 7.13
CA CYS A 208 23.09 -0.11 6.05
C CYS A 208 24.25 -0.97 5.49
N VAL A 209 25.10 -1.51 6.37
CA VAL A 209 26.27 -2.31 5.99
C VAL A 209 25.98 -3.79 6.15
N PHE A 210 26.21 -4.55 5.08
CA PHE A 210 25.97 -5.99 5.04
C PHE A 210 27.18 -6.74 4.48
N SER A 211 27.33 -8.00 4.88
CA SER A 211 28.29 -8.93 4.29
C SER A 211 27.57 -10.10 3.61
N LEU A 212 28.13 -10.58 2.50
CA LEU A 212 27.56 -11.61 1.64
C LEU A 212 28.44 -12.85 1.66
N ALA A 213 27.81 -14.01 1.89
CA ALA A 213 28.42 -15.33 1.78
C ALA A 213 27.55 -16.26 0.95
N VAL A 214 28.18 -17.22 0.27
CA VAL A 214 27.42 -18.23 -0.49
C VAL A 214 26.78 -19.22 0.48
N CYS A 215 25.49 -19.49 0.30
CA CYS A 215 24.75 -20.50 1.04
C CYS A 215 24.18 -21.55 0.09
N ARG A 216 24.68 -22.78 0.23
CA ARG A 216 24.18 -23.95 -0.53
C ARG A 216 23.42 -24.94 0.32
N GLU A 217 23.44 -24.74 1.63
CA GLU A 217 22.72 -25.60 2.56
C GLU A 217 21.22 -25.34 2.42
N GLN A 218 20.51 -26.36 1.98
CA GLN A 218 19.06 -26.36 1.97
C GLN A 218 18.56 -26.86 3.32
N SER A 219 17.72 -26.04 3.96
CA SER A 219 17.01 -26.44 5.15
C SER A 219 15.94 -27.48 4.81
N SER A 220 15.66 -28.39 5.74
CA SER A 220 14.62 -29.40 5.54
C SER A 220 13.24 -28.74 5.46
N ASP A 221 12.27 -29.40 4.80
CA ASP A 221 10.91 -28.87 4.76
C ASP A 221 10.29 -28.75 6.15
N ALA A 222 10.68 -29.61 7.10
CA ALA A 222 10.27 -29.52 8.50
C ALA A 222 10.80 -28.24 9.17
N ASP A 223 12.06 -27.86 8.91
CA ASP A 223 12.65 -26.62 9.42
C ASP A 223 11.97 -25.39 8.80
N LYS A 224 11.68 -25.45 7.49
CA LYS A 224 10.94 -24.41 6.76
C LYS A 224 9.55 -24.20 7.36
N GLN A 225 8.78 -25.28 7.54
CA GLN A 225 7.46 -25.21 8.17
C GLN A 225 7.53 -24.70 9.62
N GLN A 226 8.56 -25.07 10.38
CA GLN A 226 8.73 -24.55 11.74
C GLN A 226 9.06 -23.06 11.73
N PHE A 227 9.91 -22.60 10.81
CA PHE A 227 10.19 -21.18 10.64
C PHE A 227 8.91 -20.39 10.31
N VAL A 228 8.10 -20.87 9.37
CA VAL A 228 6.82 -20.23 9.00
C VAL A 228 5.94 -20.06 10.24
N ARG A 229 5.70 -21.14 11.01
CA ARG A 229 4.90 -21.07 12.24
C ARG A 229 5.46 -20.08 13.28
N ASP A 230 6.78 -20.11 13.48
CA ASP A 230 7.43 -19.22 14.44
C ASP A 230 7.33 -17.75 14.03
N PHE A 231 7.44 -17.48 12.73
CA PHE A 231 7.38 -16.14 12.14
C PHE A 231 5.94 -15.61 12.07
N GLU A 232 4.97 -16.41 11.62
CA GLU A 232 3.55 -16.04 11.59
C GLU A 232 3.00 -15.77 12.98
N ARG A 233 3.35 -16.59 13.99
CA ARG A 233 2.99 -16.32 15.39
C ARG A 233 3.50 -14.96 15.86
N ALA A 234 4.68 -14.56 15.41
CA ALA A 234 5.23 -13.25 15.76
C ALA A 234 4.56 -12.11 14.98
N LEU A 235 4.26 -12.31 13.70
CA LEU A 235 3.48 -11.36 12.88
C LEU A 235 2.06 -11.16 13.40
N LEU A 236 1.37 -12.21 13.85
CA LEU A 236 0.06 -12.08 14.49
C LEU A 236 0.13 -11.17 15.73
N LYS A 237 1.20 -11.30 16.53
CA LYS A 237 1.43 -10.39 17.67
C LYS A 237 1.69 -8.94 17.23
N VAL A 238 2.29 -8.73 16.05
CA VAL A 238 2.40 -7.40 15.43
C VAL A 238 1.01 -6.87 15.09
N CYS A 239 0.17 -7.66 14.42
CA CYS A 239 -1.19 -7.28 14.05
C CYS A 239 -2.09 -6.98 15.25
N GLU A 240 -1.85 -7.62 16.41
CA GLU A 240 -2.55 -7.34 17.67
C GLU A 240 -2.17 -6.00 18.31
N GLN A 241 -1.08 -5.35 17.89
CA GLN A 241 -0.69 -4.06 18.47
C GLN A 241 -1.63 -2.97 17.96
N ASP A 242 -2.29 -2.25 18.87
CA ASP A 242 -3.10 -1.07 18.58
C ASP A 242 -2.16 0.11 18.23
N ARG A 243 -1.72 0.15 16.96
CA ARG A 243 -0.85 1.19 16.41
C ARG A 243 -1.43 1.71 15.10
N ASP A 244 -1.18 2.99 14.85
CA ASP A 244 -1.39 3.58 13.54
C ASP A 244 -0.51 2.87 12.51
N TYR A 245 -1.04 2.70 11.30
CA TYR A 245 -0.44 2.10 10.11
C TYR A 245 1.10 1.94 10.14
N ILE A 246 1.57 0.70 10.06
CA ILE A 246 3.00 0.37 9.90
C ILE A 246 3.21 -0.41 8.59
N GLU A 247 4.19 -0.02 7.78
CA GLU A 247 4.48 -0.68 6.51
C GLU A 247 4.99 -2.12 6.69
N ILE A 248 4.88 -2.95 5.64
CA ILE A 248 5.32 -4.36 5.67
C ILE A 248 6.77 -4.53 6.18
N PRO A 249 7.78 -3.74 5.76
CA PRO A 249 9.14 -3.92 6.25
C PRO A 249 9.26 -3.72 7.77
N GLN A 250 8.56 -2.73 8.32
CA GLN A 250 8.52 -2.46 9.75
C GLN A 250 7.76 -3.58 10.50
N GLN A 251 6.66 -4.11 9.93
CA GLN A 251 5.96 -5.28 10.49
C GLN A 251 6.88 -6.51 10.57
N ILE A 252 7.67 -6.76 9.53
CA ILE A 252 8.66 -7.84 9.51
C ILE A 252 9.73 -7.60 10.58
N ALA A 253 10.26 -6.38 10.70
CA ALA A 253 11.27 -6.04 11.69
C ALA A 253 10.76 -6.26 13.13
N GLU A 254 9.51 -5.89 13.43
CA GLU A 254 8.87 -6.12 14.72
C GLU A 254 8.58 -7.60 15.00
N ALA A 255 8.21 -8.37 13.99
CA ALA A 255 8.04 -9.81 14.15
C ALA A 255 9.33 -10.51 14.58
N TYR A 256 10.51 -10.04 14.15
CA TYR A 256 11.78 -10.57 14.67
C TYR A 256 11.98 -10.29 16.16
N LEU A 257 11.56 -9.11 16.64
CA LEU A 257 11.56 -8.80 18.07
C LEU A 257 10.61 -9.72 18.84
N PHE A 258 9.36 -9.82 18.41
CA PHE A 258 8.37 -10.65 19.11
C PHE A 258 8.70 -12.13 19.09
N ALA A 259 9.33 -12.63 18.03
CA ALA A 259 9.86 -13.98 18.02
C ALA A 259 10.98 -14.14 19.07
N TYR A 260 11.91 -13.19 19.13
CA TYR A 260 12.99 -13.19 20.12
C TYR A 260 12.47 -13.18 21.56
N GLU A 261 11.47 -12.34 21.86
CA GLU A 261 10.86 -12.26 23.19
C GLU A 261 10.10 -13.54 23.57
N ASN A 262 9.65 -14.32 22.58
CA ASN A 262 9.05 -15.64 22.76
C ASN A 262 10.09 -16.79 22.66
N ASP A 263 11.34 -16.53 23.09
CA ASP A 263 12.46 -17.48 23.09
C ASP A 263 12.78 -18.11 21.72
N THR A 264 12.39 -17.44 20.64
CA THR A 264 12.54 -17.92 19.25
C THR A 264 13.37 -16.94 18.43
N ASP A 265 14.70 -17.08 18.48
CA ASP A 265 15.62 -16.15 17.82
C ASP A 265 15.71 -16.39 16.30
N LEU A 266 14.81 -15.76 15.52
CA LEU A 266 14.78 -15.87 14.06
C LEU A 266 16.04 -15.29 13.39
N ARG A 267 16.73 -14.34 14.04
CA ARG A 267 17.94 -13.68 13.52
C ARG A 267 19.11 -14.62 13.23
N LYS A 268 19.09 -15.83 13.83
CA LYS A 268 20.11 -16.86 13.68
C LYS A 268 19.59 -18.08 12.91
N ARG A 269 18.43 -17.95 12.27
CA ARG A 269 17.74 -19.05 11.56
C ARG A 269 17.37 -18.62 10.14
N PRO A 270 18.36 -18.36 9.25
CA PRO A 270 18.14 -17.99 7.84
C PRO A 270 17.67 -19.20 7.01
N VAL A 271 16.52 -19.76 7.36
CA VAL A 271 15.96 -21.01 6.84
C VAL A 271 15.22 -20.78 5.52
N LEU A 272 14.54 -19.64 5.39
CA LEU A 272 13.72 -19.24 4.25
C LEU A 272 14.09 -17.83 3.81
N THR A 273 13.94 -17.55 2.52
CA THR A 273 13.87 -16.16 2.03
C THR A 273 12.47 -15.57 2.25
N LEU A 274 12.32 -14.24 2.13
CA LEU A 274 11.00 -13.61 2.20
C LEU A 274 10.09 -14.05 1.04
N GLU A 275 10.66 -14.27 -0.15
CA GLU A 275 9.94 -14.75 -1.33
C GLU A 275 9.46 -16.19 -1.13
N GLU A 276 10.30 -17.07 -0.56
CA GLU A 276 9.87 -18.42 -0.21
C GLU A 276 8.81 -18.42 0.89
N TYR A 277 8.89 -17.50 1.86
CA TYR A 277 7.88 -17.34 2.91
C TYR A 277 6.53 -16.93 2.34
N ARG A 278 6.49 -15.95 1.42
CA ARG A 278 5.25 -15.52 0.76
C ARG A 278 4.48 -16.69 0.15
N LEU A 279 5.16 -17.62 -0.50
CA LEU A 279 4.54 -18.80 -1.12
C LEU A 279 4.03 -19.83 -0.09
N ARG A 280 4.28 -19.60 1.20
CA ARG A 280 3.97 -20.50 2.32
C ARG A 280 3.17 -19.82 3.43
N MET A 281 2.66 -18.60 3.19
CA MET A 281 1.76 -17.89 4.08
C MET A 281 0.48 -18.71 4.32
N ASN A 282 0.06 -18.84 5.58
CA ASN A 282 -1.13 -19.58 5.99
C ASN A 282 -2.03 -18.80 6.96
N GLU A 283 -1.44 -18.13 7.95
CA GLU A 283 -2.19 -17.38 8.99
C GLU A 283 -2.13 -15.86 8.74
N ILE A 284 -1.16 -15.42 7.93
CA ILE A 284 -0.97 -14.03 7.53
C ILE A 284 -1.28 -13.89 6.03
N ALA A 285 -1.90 -12.79 5.64
CA ALA A 285 -2.12 -12.39 4.26
C ALA A 285 -1.63 -10.97 4.01
N ILE A 286 -1.45 -10.65 2.73
CA ILE A 286 -1.16 -9.29 2.27
C ILE A 286 -2.50 -8.63 1.93
N LYS A 287 -2.84 -7.52 2.58
CA LYS A 287 -4.06 -6.73 2.34
C LYS A 287 -3.68 -5.32 1.93
N ARG A 288 -4.43 -4.77 0.98
CA ARG A 288 -4.36 -3.35 0.62
C ARG A 288 -5.25 -2.54 1.55
N ASP A 289 -4.71 -1.47 2.11
CA ASP A 289 -5.44 -0.49 2.92
C ASP A 289 -5.14 0.92 2.38
N GLY A 290 -6.05 1.44 1.54
CA GLY A 290 -5.82 2.67 0.79
C GLY A 290 -4.69 2.54 -0.25
N SER A 291 -3.66 3.39 -0.13
CA SER A 291 -2.44 3.36 -0.95
C SER A 291 -1.40 2.34 -0.47
N GLU A 292 -1.57 1.82 0.75
CA GLU A 292 -0.57 1.02 1.44
C GLU A 292 -0.89 -0.47 1.40
N TRP A 293 0.16 -1.27 1.59
CA TRP A 293 0.07 -2.72 1.73
C TRP A 293 0.49 -3.11 3.14
N LEU A 294 -0.25 -4.03 3.74
CA LEU A 294 -0.07 -4.47 5.12
C LEU A 294 -0.09 -5.99 5.22
N LEU A 295 0.58 -6.54 6.23
CA LEU A 295 0.37 -7.92 6.64
C LEU A 295 -0.75 -7.96 7.68
N VAL A 296 -1.77 -8.78 7.42
CA VAL A 296 -2.95 -8.93 8.29
C VAL A 296 -3.21 -10.40 8.57
N PRO A 297 -3.89 -10.75 9.68
CA PRO A 297 -4.43 -12.09 9.85
C PRO A 297 -5.34 -12.45 8.68
N VAL A 298 -5.33 -13.71 8.25
CA VAL A 298 -6.22 -14.19 7.17
C VAL A 298 -7.69 -13.95 7.52
N ASP A 299 -8.06 -14.07 8.80
CA ASP A 299 -9.42 -13.81 9.28
C ASP A 299 -9.86 -12.33 9.09
N ASP A 300 -8.92 -11.39 8.93
CA ASP A 300 -9.20 -9.96 8.75
C ASP A 300 -9.33 -9.56 7.27
N LEU A 301 -9.20 -10.51 6.34
CA LEU A 301 -9.52 -10.30 4.92
C LEU A 301 -11.02 -10.03 4.70
N ASP A 302 -11.88 -10.60 5.56
CA ASP A 302 -13.34 -10.50 5.48
C ASP A 302 -13.93 -9.30 6.24
N THR A 303 -13.10 -8.44 6.83
CA THR A 303 -13.59 -7.33 7.67
C THR A 303 -13.52 -5.99 6.91
N PRO A 304 -14.67 -5.38 6.53
CA PRO A 304 -14.72 -4.00 6.11
C PRO A 304 -14.12 -3.12 7.21
N GLY A 305 -13.22 -2.21 6.81
CA GLY A 305 -12.31 -1.49 7.71
C GLY A 305 -12.96 -0.96 8.99
N GLN A 306 -12.40 -1.36 10.14
CA GLN A 306 -12.75 -0.80 11.44
C GLN A 306 -12.32 0.67 11.63
N PHE A 307 -11.72 1.29 10.61
CA PHE A 307 -11.35 2.71 10.60
C PHE A 307 -12.54 3.67 10.52
N GLU A 308 -13.73 3.23 10.07
CA GLU A 308 -14.90 4.11 10.02
C GLU A 308 -15.46 4.46 11.42
N GLN A 309 -15.19 3.65 12.46
CA GLN A 309 -15.74 3.92 13.80
C GLN A 309 -14.89 4.90 14.64
N SER A 310 -13.59 5.03 14.35
CA SER A 310 -12.71 5.99 15.05
C SER A 310 -12.87 7.42 14.52
N LEU A 311 -13.12 7.58 13.22
CA LEU A 311 -13.38 8.88 12.59
C LEU A 311 -14.74 9.49 12.99
N ILE A 312 -15.76 8.66 13.25
CA ILE A 312 -17.09 9.14 13.71
C ILE A 312 -17.03 9.64 15.16
N ARG A 313 -16.11 9.12 15.99
CA ARG A 313 -15.97 9.56 17.38
C ARG A 313 -15.27 10.92 17.51
N ASN A 314 -14.30 11.20 16.64
CA ASN A 314 -13.54 12.46 16.67
C ASN A 314 -14.26 13.64 15.98
N ARG A 315 -15.20 13.38 15.05
CA ARG A 315 -16.01 14.44 14.43
C ARG A 315 -17.10 14.99 15.34
N ALA A 316 -17.61 14.21 16.29
CA ALA A 316 -18.68 14.64 17.18
C ALA A 316 -18.24 15.60 18.31
N GLU A 317 -16.93 15.78 18.54
CA GLU A 317 -16.39 16.67 19.59
C GLU A 317 -15.66 17.92 19.06
N GLN A 318 -15.54 18.11 17.73
CA GLN A 318 -14.91 19.30 17.13
C GLN A 318 -15.89 20.32 16.50
N ASP A 319 -17.18 20.02 16.38
CA ASP A 319 -18.21 20.95 15.87
C ASP A 319 -18.70 21.98 16.91
N ALA A 320 -17.79 22.49 17.75
CA ALA A 320 -18.08 23.60 18.65
C ALA A 320 -16.83 24.43 18.97
N LYS A 321 -16.18 25.02 17.95
CA LYS A 321 -15.51 26.35 17.97
C LYS A 321 -14.70 26.57 16.70
N CYS A 322 -15.30 27.19 15.70
CA CYS A 322 -14.53 27.86 14.64
C CYS A 322 -14.00 29.20 15.17
N SER A 323 -12.70 29.47 14.97
CA SER A 323 -11.97 30.63 15.53
C SER A 323 -11.85 31.80 14.55
N CYS A 324 -12.83 32.03 13.68
CA CYS A 324 -12.90 33.24 12.86
C CYS A 324 -14.19 34.00 13.19
N GLY A 325 -14.10 34.87 14.21
CA GLY A 325 -15.25 35.59 14.73
C GLY A 325 -15.62 36.83 13.92
N HIS A 326 -16.18 36.68 12.72
CA HIS A 326 -16.97 37.74 12.05
C HIS A 326 -18.03 37.15 11.10
N ASP A 327 -19.29 37.58 11.28
CA ASP A 327 -20.44 37.33 10.40
C ASP A 327 -20.39 38.24 9.17
N HIS A 328 -20.63 37.73 7.96
CA HIS A 328 -20.93 38.59 6.82
C HIS A 328 -21.95 37.99 5.82
N ASP A 329 -23.11 38.65 5.79
CA ASP A 329 -24.00 38.83 4.65
C ASP A 329 -23.31 39.53 3.47
N GLY A 330 -23.51 39.03 2.24
CA GLY A 330 -23.73 39.82 1.01
C GLY A 330 -22.59 40.59 0.30
N CYS A 331 -22.41 40.27 -1.01
CA CYS A 331 -21.77 41.05 -2.11
C CYS A 331 -20.23 41.23 -2.08
N ASP A 332 -19.49 41.56 -3.15
CA ASP A 332 -19.54 41.55 -4.63
C ASP A 332 -18.21 42.23 -5.08
N CYS A 333 -17.71 41.88 -6.27
CA CYS A 333 -16.78 42.58 -7.17
C CYS A 333 -15.28 42.87 -6.82
N GLY A 334 -14.38 42.60 -7.78
CA GLY A 334 -13.65 43.68 -8.48
C GLY A 334 -12.10 43.83 -8.38
N HIS A 335 -11.37 43.09 -9.23
CA HIS A 335 -10.25 43.48 -10.13
C HIS A 335 -8.93 44.24 -9.71
N HIS A 336 -7.87 43.87 -10.48
CA HIS A 336 -6.69 44.64 -11.00
C HIS A 336 -5.35 44.55 -10.22
N HIS A 337 -4.13 44.56 -10.79
CA HIS A 337 -3.50 44.39 -12.13
C HIS A 337 -1.96 44.50 -11.97
N HIS A 338 -1.16 43.80 -12.81
CA HIS A 338 0.14 44.20 -13.42
C HIS A 338 1.39 44.49 -12.52
N GLU A 339 2.68 44.32 -12.88
CA GLU A 339 3.39 44.30 -14.17
C GLU A 339 4.88 43.83 -14.03
N LYS A 340 5.35 43.07 -15.05
CA LYS A 340 6.65 43.02 -15.79
C LYS A 340 8.04 43.27 -15.17
N ASP A 341 9.02 42.49 -15.65
CA ASP A 341 10.24 43.05 -16.29
C ASP A 341 10.90 42.09 -17.33
N GLU A 342 11.54 42.68 -18.35
CA GLU A 342 11.99 42.07 -19.63
C GLU A 342 13.53 41.87 -19.76
N ASN A 343 13.91 40.90 -20.61
CA ASN A 343 15.09 40.79 -21.52
C ASN A 343 16.37 39.98 -21.17
N ALA A 344 16.60 38.97 -22.05
CA ALA A 344 17.83 38.37 -22.63
C ALA A 344 17.80 36.83 -22.48
N ASP A 345 17.97 35.96 -23.48
CA ASP A 345 18.57 36.07 -24.81
C ASP A 345 18.08 34.87 -25.68
N LYS A 346 18.04 35.03 -27.00
CA LYS A 346 17.41 34.09 -27.96
C LYS A 346 18.25 32.82 -28.21
N ARG A 347 17.63 31.64 -28.04
CA ARG A 347 17.91 30.44 -28.87
C ARG A 347 16.57 29.78 -29.24
N THR A 348 16.28 29.78 -30.54
CA THR A 348 15.13 29.16 -31.18
C THR A 348 15.37 27.69 -31.48
N LEU A 349 14.43 26.82 -31.09
CA LEU A 349 14.06 25.44 -31.52
C LEU A 349 13.04 25.00 -30.45
N ASP A 350 11.75 24.69 -30.63
CA ASP A 350 10.90 24.04 -31.65
C ASP A 350 9.43 24.56 -31.44
N PRO A 351 8.51 24.64 -32.42
CA PRO A 351 7.22 25.35 -32.25
C PRO A 351 6.12 24.67 -31.40
N ASP A 352 6.30 23.45 -30.91
CA ASP A 352 5.21 22.66 -30.28
C ASP A 352 5.44 22.31 -28.80
N LEU A 353 6.35 22.99 -28.09
CA LEU A 353 6.56 22.79 -26.66
C LEU A 353 6.47 24.14 -25.92
N ASP A 354 5.23 24.58 -25.69
CA ASP A 354 4.94 25.64 -24.74
C ASP A 354 4.87 25.02 -23.32
N PRO A 355 5.74 25.40 -22.36
CA PRO A 355 5.70 24.90 -20.98
C PRO A 355 4.40 25.25 -20.25
N ASP A 356 3.63 26.21 -20.76
CA ASP A 356 2.36 26.66 -20.18
C ASP A 356 1.13 25.87 -20.68
N ASN A 357 1.34 24.79 -21.46
CA ASN A 357 0.26 23.89 -21.91
C ASN A 357 0.15 22.58 -21.11
N PHE A 358 0.89 22.42 -20.02
CA PHE A 358 0.66 21.30 -19.09
C PHE A 358 -0.50 21.64 -18.16
N SER A 359 -1.71 21.30 -18.58
CA SER A 359 -2.88 21.34 -17.70
C SER A 359 -2.74 20.22 -16.68
N ILE A 360 -2.53 20.58 -15.42
CA ILE A 360 -2.88 19.72 -14.29
C ILE A 360 -4.37 19.41 -14.45
N SER A 361 -4.76 18.14 -14.32
CA SER A 361 -6.18 17.77 -14.37
C SER A 361 -6.96 18.65 -13.41
N THR A 362 -8.04 19.25 -13.90
CA THR A 362 -8.97 20.04 -13.11
C THR A 362 -9.93 19.16 -12.30
N GLY A 363 -10.00 17.86 -12.64
CA GLY A 363 -10.76 16.85 -11.90
C GLY A 363 -9.88 15.87 -11.11
N THR A 364 -10.48 15.16 -10.15
CA THR A 364 -9.80 14.15 -9.32
C THR A 364 -9.24 13.00 -10.14
N LEU A 365 -8.08 12.50 -9.73
CA LEU A 365 -7.38 11.34 -10.31
C LEU A 365 -7.06 10.27 -9.24
N GLU A 366 -7.58 10.42 -8.02
CA GLU A 366 -7.16 9.66 -6.85
C GLU A 366 -7.53 8.17 -6.93
N SER A 367 -8.73 7.87 -7.43
CA SER A 367 -9.24 6.50 -7.58
C SER A 367 -10.41 6.46 -8.56
N ILE A 368 -10.77 5.24 -9.02
CA ILE A 368 -11.95 5.05 -9.86
C ILE A 368 -13.24 5.53 -9.16
N ASP A 369 -13.38 5.30 -7.85
CA ASP A 369 -14.54 5.74 -7.08
C ASP A 369 -14.60 7.27 -6.94
N ALA A 370 -13.45 7.92 -6.73
CA ALA A 370 -13.38 9.38 -6.67
C ALA A 370 -13.80 10.00 -8.00
N ILE A 371 -13.31 9.43 -9.12
CA ILE A 371 -13.66 9.88 -10.46
C ILE A 371 -15.16 9.65 -10.73
N LEU A 372 -15.69 8.46 -10.47
CA LEU A 372 -17.12 8.17 -10.65
C LEU A 372 -18.02 9.10 -9.83
N ALA A 373 -17.62 9.39 -8.58
CA ALA A 373 -18.35 10.29 -7.70
C ALA A 373 -18.34 11.74 -8.23
N GLU A 374 -17.18 12.25 -8.66
CA GLU A 374 -17.07 13.60 -9.23
C GLU A 374 -17.88 13.75 -10.51
N LEU A 375 -17.83 12.73 -11.38
CA LEU A 375 -18.56 12.70 -12.65
C LEU A 375 -20.06 12.44 -12.47
N ASN A 376 -20.52 12.18 -11.24
CA ASN A 376 -21.88 11.74 -10.94
C ASN A 376 -22.30 10.55 -11.82
N ALA A 377 -21.39 9.58 -11.96
CA ALA A 377 -21.60 8.41 -12.78
C ALA A 377 -22.83 7.60 -12.33
N PRO A 378 -23.55 6.96 -13.26
CA PRO A 378 -24.77 6.21 -12.93
C PRO A 378 -24.49 4.86 -12.24
N VAL A 379 -23.20 4.48 -12.15
CA VAL A 379 -22.69 3.24 -11.59
C VAL A 379 -21.50 3.49 -10.66
N ASN A 380 -21.22 2.54 -9.76
CA ASN A 380 -20.01 2.56 -8.92
C ASN A 380 -19.01 1.44 -9.29
N SER A 381 -17.87 1.38 -8.58
CA SER A 381 -16.83 0.37 -8.79
C SER A 381 -17.31 -1.09 -8.68
N VAL A 382 -18.23 -1.39 -7.77
CA VAL A 382 -18.82 -2.74 -7.63
C VAL A 382 -19.61 -3.13 -8.88
N GLU A 383 -20.45 -2.22 -9.38
CA GLU A 383 -21.18 -2.42 -10.62
C GLU A 383 -20.23 -2.54 -11.83
N LEU A 384 -19.15 -1.74 -11.87
CA LEU A 384 -18.12 -1.87 -12.91
C LEU A 384 -17.44 -3.24 -12.89
N GLY A 385 -17.01 -3.72 -11.72
CA GLY A 385 -16.42 -5.06 -11.59
C GLY A 385 -17.38 -6.15 -12.04
N ALA A 386 -18.67 -6.01 -11.72
CA ALA A 386 -19.69 -6.95 -12.17
C ALA A 386 -19.87 -6.92 -13.70
N MET A 387 -19.87 -5.73 -14.31
CA MET A 387 -19.96 -5.57 -15.77
C MET A 387 -18.75 -6.17 -16.49
N ILE A 388 -17.55 -6.11 -15.89
CA ILE A 388 -16.33 -6.74 -16.42
C ILE A 388 -16.48 -8.26 -16.42
N TYR A 389 -16.84 -8.86 -15.29
CA TYR A 389 -17.03 -10.32 -15.21
C TYR A 389 -18.17 -10.81 -16.11
N ASP A 390 -19.26 -10.05 -16.23
CA ASP A 390 -20.36 -10.37 -17.15
C ASP A 390 -19.91 -10.30 -18.63
N ALA A 391 -19.10 -9.31 -19.00
CA ALA A 391 -18.52 -9.21 -20.33
C ALA A 391 -17.63 -10.42 -20.67
N MET A 392 -16.77 -10.83 -19.74
CA MET A 392 -15.90 -12.01 -19.91
C MET A 392 -16.70 -13.31 -20.04
N SER A 393 -17.75 -13.48 -19.23
CA SER A 393 -18.65 -14.64 -19.32
C SER A 393 -19.45 -14.69 -20.61
N ASN A 394 -19.70 -13.53 -21.22
CA ASN A 394 -20.28 -13.42 -22.55
C ASN A 394 -19.25 -13.59 -23.69
N GLY A 395 -18.00 -13.94 -23.38
CA GLY A 395 -16.96 -14.25 -24.34
C GLY A 395 -16.23 -13.02 -24.89
N GLU A 396 -16.27 -11.90 -24.18
CA GLU A 396 -15.45 -10.75 -24.54
C GLU A 396 -14.01 -10.91 -24.06
N GLU A 397 -13.09 -10.95 -25.02
CA GLU A 397 -11.66 -11.17 -24.77
C GLU A 397 -10.83 -9.88 -24.83
N GLN A 398 -11.42 -8.76 -25.26
CA GLN A 398 -10.68 -7.53 -25.58
C GLN A 398 -11.27 -6.34 -24.81
N PHE A 399 -10.42 -5.68 -24.01
CA PHE A 399 -10.78 -4.52 -23.22
C PHE A 399 -11.43 -3.40 -24.04
N GLU A 400 -10.93 -3.11 -25.23
CA GLU A 400 -11.45 -2.00 -26.06
C GLU A 400 -12.92 -2.18 -26.45
N GLY A 401 -13.37 -3.43 -26.64
CA GLY A 401 -14.78 -3.73 -26.91
C GLY A 401 -15.68 -3.43 -25.72
N PHE A 402 -15.22 -3.79 -24.52
CA PHE A 402 -15.90 -3.52 -23.26
C PHE A 402 -15.94 -2.01 -22.98
N ARG A 403 -14.77 -1.36 -23.03
CA ARG A 403 -14.59 0.07 -22.83
C ARG A 403 -15.53 0.90 -23.70
N SER A 404 -15.57 0.63 -25.01
CA SER A 404 -16.45 1.39 -25.91
C SER A 404 -17.92 1.30 -25.49
N ARG A 405 -18.40 0.11 -25.11
CA ARG A 405 -19.80 -0.08 -24.69
C ARG A 405 -20.08 0.56 -23.34
N LEU A 406 -19.15 0.49 -22.42
CA LEU A 406 -19.27 1.10 -21.10
C LEU A 406 -19.32 2.63 -21.21
N MET A 407 -18.45 3.22 -22.02
CA MET A 407 -18.43 4.67 -22.26
C MET A 407 -19.73 5.17 -22.89
N ASP A 408 -20.25 4.44 -23.89
CA ASP A 408 -21.56 4.75 -24.49
C ASP A 408 -22.71 4.61 -23.50
N PHE A 409 -22.62 3.66 -22.56
CA PHE A 409 -23.64 3.44 -21.54
C PHE A 409 -23.66 4.51 -20.45
N MET A 410 -22.49 4.96 -19.99
CA MET A 410 -22.39 5.91 -18.87
C MET A 410 -22.52 7.38 -19.31
N GLU A 411 -22.24 7.70 -20.58
CA GLU A 411 -22.25 9.06 -21.12
C GLU A 411 -21.48 10.08 -20.25
N LEU A 412 -20.31 9.68 -19.73
CA LEU A 412 -19.51 10.50 -18.81
C LEU A 412 -18.97 11.76 -19.50
N LYS A 413 -18.84 12.83 -18.71
CA LYS A 413 -18.21 14.10 -19.15
C LYS A 413 -17.02 14.41 -18.27
N PHE A 414 -15.84 13.99 -18.70
CA PHE A 414 -14.60 14.27 -17.98
C PHE A 414 -14.28 15.76 -17.95
N ALA A 415 -13.60 16.18 -16.88
CA ALA A 415 -13.13 17.54 -16.70
C ALA A 415 -12.10 17.92 -17.79
N ASP A 416 -11.23 16.98 -18.14
CA ASP A 416 -10.21 17.07 -19.19
C ASP A 416 -9.70 15.68 -19.60
N ASP A 417 -8.84 15.66 -20.62
CA ASP A 417 -8.24 14.43 -21.18
C ASP A 417 -7.46 13.63 -20.12
N ALA A 418 -6.90 14.29 -19.10
CA ALA A 418 -6.11 13.61 -18.07
C ALA A 418 -7.02 12.80 -17.12
N GLN A 419 -8.19 13.33 -16.76
CA GLN A 419 -9.19 12.58 -15.99
C GLN A 419 -9.79 11.40 -16.79
N GLU A 420 -10.03 11.59 -18.10
CA GLU A 420 -10.47 10.50 -18.97
C GLU A 420 -9.42 9.37 -19.03
N VAL A 421 -8.15 9.72 -19.23
CA VAL A 421 -7.06 8.75 -19.26
C VAL A 421 -6.93 8.00 -17.93
N ALA A 422 -6.99 8.70 -16.79
CA ALA A 422 -6.93 8.07 -15.48
C ALA A 422 -8.10 7.09 -15.26
N PHE A 423 -9.32 7.49 -15.64
CA PHE A 423 -10.49 6.61 -15.57
C PHE A 423 -10.30 5.33 -16.38
N ILE A 424 -9.84 5.47 -17.63
CA ILE A 424 -9.60 4.33 -18.52
C ILE A 424 -8.52 3.41 -17.95
N ASN A 425 -7.43 3.97 -17.42
CA ASN A 425 -6.35 3.16 -16.82
C ASN A 425 -6.85 2.35 -15.63
N PHE A 426 -7.64 2.93 -14.72
CA PHE A 426 -8.23 2.17 -13.62
C PHE A 426 -9.20 1.10 -14.11
N LEU A 427 -9.98 1.40 -15.14
CA LEU A 427 -10.89 0.44 -15.73
C LEU A 427 -10.15 -0.73 -16.40
N GLU A 428 -9.03 -0.43 -17.07
CA GLU A 428 -8.15 -1.41 -17.71
C GLU A 428 -7.46 -2.29 -16.66
N GLU A 429 -6.95 -1.71 -15.58
CA GLU A 429 -6.38 -2.46 -14.45
C GLU A 429 -7.40 -3.45 -13.85
N ASN A 430 -8.64 -3.01 -13.63
CA ASN A 430 -9.72 -3.89 -13.17
C ASN A 430 -10.04 -5.01 -14.18
N TRP A 431 -9.99 -4.69 -15.48
CA TRP A 431 -10.18 -5.68 -16.54
C TRP A 431 -9.04 -6.71 -16.56
N GLU A 432 -7.79 -6.28 -16.45
CA GLU A 432 -6.63 -7.16 -16.47
C GLU A 432 -6.64 -8.11 -15.27
N ILE A 433 -6.86 -7.58 -14.07
CA ILE A 433 -7.01 -8.38 -12.83
C ILE A 433 -8.12 -9.40 -13.03
N ALA A 434 -9.33 -8.97 -13.42
CA ALA A 434 -10.43 -9.90 -13.64
C ALA A 434 -10.05 -10.97 -14.69
N SER A 435 -9.38 -10.60 -15.78
CA SER A 435 -9.01 -11.54 -16.85
C SER A 435 -7.97 -12.57 -16.41
N GLU A 436 -7.06 -12.21 -15.50
CA GLU A 436 -6.02 -13.09 -14.97
C GLU A 436 -6.62 -14.21 -14.12
N TYR A 437 -7.61 -13.88 -13.29
CA TYR A 437 -8.25 -14.82 -12.36
C TYR A 437 -9.55 -15.42 -12.91
N PHE A 438 -10.08 -14.92 -14.04
CA PHE A 438 -11.35 -15.38 -14.58
C PHE A 438 -11.30 -16.84 -15.04
N SER A 439 -12.26 -17.61 -14.53
CA SER A 439 -12.43 -19.03 -14.82
C SER A 439 -13.85 -19.27 -15.33
N PRO A 440 -14.05 -19.55 -16.64
CA PRO A 440 -15.39 -19.77 -17.20
C PRO A 440 -16.15 -20.91 -16.53
N ALA A 441 -15.44 -21.91 -16.00
CA ALA A 441 -16.04 -23.06 -15.33
C ALA A 441 -16.56 -22.70 -13.93
N GLU A 442 -15.84 -21.84 -13.21
CA GLU A 442 -16.26 -21.35 -11.89
C GLU A 442 -17.35 -20.28 -12.02
N ASP A 443 -17.22 -19.38 -13.00
CA ASP A 443 -18.20 -18.31 -13.21
C ASP A 443 -19.53 -18.77 -13.84
N ALA A 444 -19.57 -19.96 -14.44
CA ALA A 444 -20.77 -20.49 -15.11
C ALA A 444 -22.04 -20.51 -14.22
N LYS A 445 -21.88 -20.66 -12.90
CA LYS A 445 -22.99 -20.58 -11.94
C LYS A 445 -23.28 -19.14 -11.51
N LEU A 446 -22.27 -18.28 -11.42
CA LEU A 446 -22.41 -16.90 -10.93
C LEU A 446 -22.92 -15.94 -12.00
N SER A 447 -22.49 -16.11 -13.25
CA SER A 447 -22.86 -15.24 -14.37
C SER A 447 -24.37 -15.05 -14.49
N PRO A 448 -25.24 -16.08 -14.50
CA PRO A 448 -26.68 -15.88 -14.61
C PRO A 448 -27.29 -15.03 -13.49
N LEU A 449 -26.75 -15.13 -12.27
CA LEU A 449 -27.18 -14.33 -11.13
C LEU A 449 -26.71 -12.88 -11.27
N ARG A 450 -25.46 -12.68 -11.72
CA ARG A 450 -24.87 -11.37 -11.99
C ARG A 450 -25.62 -10.63 -13.09
N THR A 451 -25.92 -11.30 -14.20
CA THR A 451 -26.65 -10.72 -15.34
C THR A 451 -28.01 -10.18 -14.90
N ARG A 452 -28.77 -10.91 -14.07
CA ARG A 452 -30.08 -10.45 -13.55
C ARG A 452 -29.97 -9.16 -12.75
N LEU A 453 -28.95 -9.04 -11.89
CA LEU A 453 -28.71 -7.83 -11.11
C LEU A 453 -28.25 -6.66 -11.99
N LEU A 454 -27.41 -6.91 -13.00
CA LEU A 454 -26.99 -5.89 -13.96
C LEU A 454 -28.16 -5.40 -14.83
N ASP A 455 -29.10 -6.26 -15.21
CA ASP A 455 -30.35 -5.88 -15.88
C ASP A 455 -31.21 -4.97 -14.99
N LEU A 456 -31.27 -5.24 -13.69
CA LEU A 456 -31.93 -4.35 -12.72
C LEU A 456 -31.21 -3.01 -12.56
N THR A 457 -29.87 -3.01 -12.51
CA THR A 457 -29.06 -1.77 -12.52
C THR A 457 -29.38 -0.93 -13.75
N LYS A 458 -29.46 -1.56 -14.93
CA LYS A 458 -29.84 -0.88 -16.16
C LYS A 458 -31.25 -0.30 -16.09
N ALA A 459 -32.23 -1.09 -15.64
CA ALA A 459 -33.62 -0.63 -15.45
C ALA A 459 -33.71 0.54 -14.45
N ARG A 460 -32.94 0.50 -13.36
CA ARG A 460 -32.81 1.58 -12.37
C ARG A 460 -32.31 2.88 -12.98
N ILE A 461 -31.26 2.80 -13.80
CA ILE A 461 -30.66 3.96 -14.47
C ILE A 461 -31.64 4.55 -15.48
N GLU A 462 -32.24 3.72 -16.33
CA GLU A 462 -33.25 4.14 -17.32
C GLU A 462 -34.46 4.82 -16.64
N TYR A 463 -34.95 4.24 -15.54
CA TYR A 463 -36.03 4.85 -14.76
C TYR A 463 -35.62 6.19 -14.16
N SER A 464 -34.40 6.29 -13.62
CA SER A 464 -33.88 7.50 -12.98
C SER A 464 -33.78 8.65 -13.99
N VAL A 465 -33.29 8.37 -15.21
CA VAL A 465 -33.26 9.33 -16.31
C VAL A 465 -34.69 9.79 -16.64
N SER A 466 -35.62 8.86 -16.87
CA SER A 466 -37.02 9.18 -17.17
C SER A 466 -37.72 9.95 -16.03
N LEU A 467 -37.37 9.68 -14.77
CA LEU A 467 -37.90 10.38 -13.62
C LEU A 467 -37.40 11.83 -13.57
N LEU A 468 -36.11 12.06 -13.79
CA LEU A 468 -35.52 13.40 -13.82
C LEU A 468 -36.12 14.24 -14.96
N GLU A 469 -36.34 13.66 -16.14
CA GLU A 469 -37.03 14.31 -17.25
C GLU A 469 -38.46 14.73 -16.88
N ARG A 470 -39.23 13.83 -16.24
CA ARG A 470 -40.60 14.09 -15.80
C ARG A 470 -40.68 15.18 -14.72
N LEU A 471 -39.72 15.20 -13.80
CA LEU A 471 -39.65 16.17 -12.72
C LEU A 471 -39.19 17.55 -13.20
N ASN A 472 -38.46 17.64 -14.32
CA ASN A 472 -38.05 18.88 -14.98
C ASN A 472 -37.47 19.92 -13.99
N GLY A 473 -36.47 19.50 -13.21
CA GLY A 473 -35.79 20.33 -12.21
C GLY A 473 -36.47 20.41 -10.83
N GLN A 474 -37.61 19.72 -10.65
CA GLN A 474 -38.19 19.53 -9.31
C GLN A 474 -37.44 18.45 -8.52
N PRO A 475 -37.38 18.56 -7.17
CA PRO A 475 -36.72 17.55 -6.35
C PRO A 475 -37.44 16.21 -6.43
N VAL A 476 -36.67 15.12 -6.40
CA VAL A 476 -37.20 13.76 -6.35
C VAL A 476 -37.99 13.57 -5.06
N PRO A 477 -39.23 13.04 -5.10
CA PRO A 477 -39.99 12.75 -3.90
C PRO A 477 -39.22 11.86 -2.94
N GLU A 478 -39.15 12.24 -1.67
CA GLU A 478 -38.33 11.56 -0.65
C GLU A 478 -38.63 10.06 -0.54
N LYS A 479 -39.90 9.67 -0.65
CA LYS A 479 -40.32 8.26 -0.63
C LYS A 479 -39.74 7.48 -1.82
N THR A 480 -39.71 8.09 -3.00
CA THR A 480 -39.15 7.50 -4.23
C THR A 480 -37.64 7.37 -4.12
N ALA A 481 -36.95 8.44 -3.70
CA ALA A 481 -35.51 8.44 -3.50
C ALA A 481 -35.06 7.37 -2.48
N LYS A 482 -35.76 7.26 -1.33
CA LYS A 482 -35.47 6.25 -0.31
C LYS A 482 -35.65 4.81 -0.82
N ARG A 483 -36.69 4.55 -1.62
CA ARG A 483 -36.90 3.21 -2.19
C ARG A 483 -35.86 2.86 -3.24
N LEU A 484 -35.54 3.78 -4.15
CA LEU A 484 -34.48 3.58 -5.15
C LEU A 484 -33.12 3.34 -4.48
N ALA A 485 -32.79 4.12 -3.44
CA ALA A 485 -31.56 3.93 -2.69
C ALA A 485 -31.50 2.58 -1.96
N ALA A 486 -32.62 2.11 -1.40
CA ALA A 486 -32.68 0.80 -0.75
C ALA A 486 -32.46 -0.34 -1.76
N ILE A 487 -33.17 -0.30 -2.90
CA ILE A 487 -33.00 -1.30 -3.97
C ILE A 487 -31.56 -1.27 -4.52
N HIS A 488 -31.01 -0.08 -4.75
CA HIS A 488 -29.62 0.06 -5.18
C HIS A 488 -28.65 -0.58 -4.18
N ARG A 489 -28.79 -0.28 -2.89
CA ARG A 489 -27.94 -0.89 -1.87
C ARG A 489 -28.05 -2.42 -1.87
N ASP A 490 -29.25 -2.96 -1.97
CA ASP A 490 -29.45 -4.41 -1.96
C ASP A 490 -28.83 -5.07 -3.20
N ILE A 491 -28.86 -4.40 -4.36
CA ILE A 491 -28.14 -4.80 -5.58
C ILE A 491 -26.62 -4.80 -5.31
N LEU A 492 -26.06 -3.71 -4.79
CA LEU A 492 -24.62 -3.58 -4.54
C LEU A 492 -24.09 -4.62 -3.56
N ASP A 493 -24.81 -4.81 -2.45
CA ASP A 493 -24.42 -5.78 -1.42
C ASP A 493 -24.43 -7.21 -2.00
N THR A 494 -25.30 -7.49 -2.97
CA THR A 494 -25.36 -8.81 -3.62
C THR A 494 -24.32 -8.95 -4.73
N LEU A 495 -24.11 -7.91 -5.55
CA LEU A 495 -23.05 -7.90 -6.58
C LEU A 495 -21.66 -8.00 -5.95
N SER A 496 -21.42 -7.36 -4.81
CA SER A 496 -20.16 -7.46 -4.07
C SER A 496 -19.84 -8.92 -3.71
N LEU A 497 -20.83 -9.69 -3.25
CA LEU A 497 -20.70 -11.12 -2.96
C LEU A 497 -20.49 -11.98 -4.23
N LEU A 498 -20.99 -11.54 -5.39
CA LEU A 498 -20.82 -12.24 -6.66
C LEU A 498 -19.51 -11.87 -7.38
N ASN A 499 -18.89 -10.76 -6.99
CA ASN A 499 -17.61 -10.29 -7.49
C ASN A 499 -16.44 -10.76 -6.62
N SER A 500 -16.70 -11.14 -5.36
CA SER A 500 -15.67 -11.68 -4.47
C SER A 500 -15.20 -13.05 -4.95
N ASP A 501 -13.90 -13.31 -4.83
CA ASP A 501 -13.22 -14.55 -5.24
C ASP A 501 -13.57 -15.77 -4.33
N SER A 502 -14.61 -15.60 -3.50
CA SER A 502 -15.16 -16.61 -2.61
C SER A 502 -15.91 -17.65 -3.45
N ARG A 503 -15.29 -18.81 -3.65
CA ARG A 503 -15.96 -20.00 -4.20
C ARG A 503 -17.24 -20.28 -3.42
N LEU A 504 -18.38 -20.40 -4.11
CA LEU A 504 -19.60 -20.89 -3.47
C LEU A 504 -19.39 -22.33 -3.02
N GLU A 505 -19.29 -22.54 -1.71
CA GLU A 505 -19.16 -23.85 -1.09
C GLU A 505 -20.53 -24.53 -0.99
N GLY A 506 -20.96 -25.14 -2.10
CA GLY A 506 -22.15 -25.99 -2.17
C GLY A 506 -23.42 -25.30 -2.67
N ASP A 507 -24.44 -26.12 -2.94
CA ASP A 507 -25.69 -25.67 -3.58
C ASP A 507 -26.57 -24.78 -2.67
N GLU A 508 -26.40 -24.86 -1.34
CA GLU A 508 -27.17 -24.06 -0.36
C GLU A 508 -26.84 -22.56 -0.43
N GLN A 509 -25.57 -22.20 -0.64
CA GLN A 509 -25.16 -20.80 -0.79
C GLN A 509 -25.70 -20.19 -2.10
N TYR A 510 -25.73 -21.00 -3.17
CA TYR A 510 -26.33 -20.61 -4.44
C TYR A 510 -27.84 -20.36 -4.30
N GLU A 511 -28.58 -21.28 -3.67
CA GLU A 511 -30.03 -21.12 -3.44
C GLU A 511 -30.35 -19.87 -2.61
N GLN A 512 -29.51 -19.53 -1.62
CA GLN A 512 -29.67 -18.31 -0.83
C GLN A 512 -29.48 -17.04 -1.67
N LEU A 513 -28.48 -17.02 -2.55
CA LEU A 513 -28.26 -15.90 -3.49
C LEU A 513 -29.41 -15.80 -4.49
N GLU A 514 -29.89 -16.93 -5.01
CA GLU A 514 -31.02 -16.97 -5.94
C GLU A 514 -32.30 -16.42 -5.30
N LEU A 515 -32.60 -16.80 -4.06
CA LEU A 515 -33.72 -16.26 -3.28
C LEU A 515 -33.56 -14.75 -3.04
N ARG A 516 -32.38 -14.32 -2.62
CA ARG A 516 -32.09 -12.90 -2.36
C ARG A 516 -32.28 -12.05 -3.62
N ILE A 517 -31.84 -12.52 -4.78
CA ILE A 517 -32.04 -11.82 -6.06
C ILE A 517 -33.53 -11.77 -6.41
N GLY A 518 -34.27 -12.85 -6.17
CA GLY A 518 -35.74 -12.85 -6.32
C GLY A 518 -36.42 -11.79 -5.46
N ASP A 519 -36.02 -11.64 -4.19
CA ASP A 519 -36.56 -10.61 -3.29
C ASP A 519 -36.28 -9.19 -3.81
N ILE A 520 -35.11 -8.96 -4.43
CA ILE A 520 -34.75 -7.67 -5.03
C ILE A 520 -35.58 -7.39 -6.29
N GLU A 521 -35.78 -8.38 -7.15
CA GLU A 521 -36.65 -8.28 -8.33
C GLU A 521 -38.09 -7.96 -7.94
N ASP A 522 -38.64 -8.68 -6.94
CA ASP A 522 -39.98 -8.43 -6.41
C ASP A 522 -40.10 -7.01 -5.84
N ALA A 523 -39.08 -6.54 -5.11
CA ALA A 523 -39.04 -5.18 -4.57
C ALA A 523 -39.00 -4.10 -5.67
N TRP A 524 -38.31 -4.38 -6.79
CA TRP A 524 -38.28 -3.52 -7.97
C TRP A 524 -39.63 -3.50 -8.70
N ASP A 525 -40.26 -4.66 -8.90
CA ASP A 525 -41.58 -4.75 -9.53
C ASP A 525 -42.66 -4.05 -8.71
N ASP A 526 -42.65 -4.24 -7.38
CA ASP A 526 -43.50 -3.51 -6.43
C ASP A 526 -43.21 -2.00 -6.40
N PHE A 527 -42.01 -1.60 -6.78
CA PHE A 527 -41.66 -0.20 -6.96
C PHE A 527 -42.24 0.37 -8.25
N MET A 528 -42.12 -0.37 -9.35
CA MET A 528 -42.60 0.03 -10.68
C MET A 528 -44.13 0.00 -10.80
N ALA A 529 -44.82 -0.82 -9.98
CA ALA A 529 -46.28 -0.90 -9.95
C ALA A 529 -46.99 0.27 -9.22
N GLN A 530 -46.23 1.14 -8.53
CA GLN A 530 -46.75 2.32 -7.80
C GLN A 530 -46.63 3.59 -8.64
#